data_AF-A0A372Q389-F1
#
_entry.id   AF-A0A372Q389-F1
#
_cell.length_a   1.000
_cell.length_b   1.000
_cell.length_c   1.000
_cell.angle_alpha   90.00
_cell.angle_beta   90.00
_cell.angle_gamma   90.00
#
_symmetry.space_group_name_H-M   'P 1'
#
loop_
_entity.id
_entity.type
_entity.pdbx_description
1 polymer ?
#
loop_
_entity_poly.entity_id
_entity_poly.type
_entity_poly.pdbx_seq_one_letter_code
_entity_poly.pdbx_strand_id
1 'polypeptide(L)'
;MQSEIEETNLLRNSIVRFSAENDKIKAENNKIKAENDKIRVENTELKARIAKLEDKQTQNELIKNLLSACKSIVLYAMDYFACKLFLRKTIPNKMFYSNYKHIIDRLSESLIKRVCERLLHHSKDPVPLESIFGKSKRIESYLRHTLKVYENSLNRKKCKTMAQEKIVESRPKK
;
A
#
# COMPACT_ATOMS: atom_id res chain seq x y z
N MET A 1 4.57 -12.78 -100.63
CA MET A 1 3.22 -13.38 -100.53
C MET A 1 3.15 -14.54 -99.55
N GLN A 2 3.68 -15.75 -99.82
CA GLN A 2 3.43 -16.90 -98.93
C GLN A 2 4.03 -16.74 -97.51
N SER A 3 5.26 -16.21 -97.38
CA SER A 3 5.86 -16.01 -96.05
C SER A 3 5.19 -14.89 -95.25
N GLU A 4 4.69 -13.84 -95.92
CA GLU A 4 3.95 -12.76 -95.28
C GLU A 4 2.60 -13.27 -94.74
N ILE A 5 1.91 -14.14 -95.48
CA ILE A 5 0.67 -14.78 -95.02
C ILE A 5 0.92 -15.64 -93.78
N GLU A 6 2.02 -16.39 -93.75
CA GLU A 6 2.43 -17.22 -92.60
C GLU A 6 2.70 -16.35 -91.35
N GLU A 7 3.46 -15.26 -91.51
CA GLU A 7 3.76 -14.31 -90.43
C GLU A 7 2.49 -13.63 -89.87
N THR A 8 1.57 -13.25 -90.77
CA THR A 8 0.29 -12.66 -90.38
C THR A 8 -0.57 -13.62 -89.55
N ASN A 9 -0.55 -14.92 -89.88
CA ASN A 9 -1.26 -15.95 -89.12
C ASN A 9 -0.64 -16.17 -87.72
N LEU A 10 0.69 -16.17 -87.61
CA LEU A 10 1.39 -16.26 -86.33
C LEU A 10 1.08 -15.07 -85.40
N LEU A 11 1.03 -13.86 -85.96
CA LEU A 11 0.64 -12.65 -85.22
C LEU A 11 -0.80 -12.74 -84.73
N ARG A 12 -1.74 -13.14 -85.60
CA ARG A 12 -3.15 -13.33 -85.21
C ARG A 12 -3.30 -14.34 -84.06
N ASN A 13 -2.59 -15.46 -84.11
CA ASN A 13 -2.59 -16.46 -83.03
C ASN A 13 -2.04 -15.90 -81.72
N SER A 14 -0.99 -15.08 -81.79
CA SER A 14 -0.41 -14.44 -80.60
C SER A 14 -1.36 -13.41 -79.98
N ILE A 15 -2.07 -12.62 -80.80
CA ILE A 15 -3.09 -11.67 -80.34
C ILE A 15 -4.21 -12.40 -79.58
N VAL A 16 -4.71 -13.51 -80.12
CA VAL A 16 -5.77 -14.31 -79.47
C VAL A 16 -5.29 -14.83 -78.12
N ARG A 17 -4.05 -15.35 -78.03
CA ARG A 17 -3.47 -15.82 -76.76
C ARG A 17 -3.36 -14.69 -75.73
N PHE A 18 -2.79 -13.54 -76.12
CA PHE A 18 -2.65 -12.40 -75.22
C PHE A 18 -4.00 -11.83 -74.78
N SER A 19 -5.00 -11.83 -75.66
CA SER A 19 -6.37 -11.45 -75.29
C SER A 19 -6.93 -12.37 -74.21
N ALA A 20 -6.81 -13.69 -74.38
CA ALA A 20 -7.28 -14.67 -73.41
C ALA A 20 -6.54 -14.56 -72.07
N GLU A 21 -5.24 -14.25 -72.09
CA GLU A 21 -4.44 -14.04 -70.88
C GLU A 21 -4.83 -12.76 -70.15
N ASN A 22 -5.11 -11.67 -70.87
CA ASN A 22 -5.65 -10.44 -70.29
C ASN A 22 -7.00 -10.67 -69.59
N ASP A 23 -7.89 -11.47 -70.17
CA ASP A 23 -9.17 -11.79 -69.53
C ASP A 23 -8.99 -12.56 -68.22
N LYS A 24 -8.03 -13.50 -68.19
CA LYS A 24 -7.67 -14.23 -66.96
C LYS A 24 -7.11 -13.29 -65.90
N ILE A 25 -6.15 -12.43 -66.25
CA ILE A 25 -5.55 -11.44 -65.34
C ILE A 25 -6.62 -10.51 -64.77
N LYS A 26 -7.57 -10.06 -65.62
CA LYS A 26 -8.68 -9.21 -65.19
C LYS A 26 -9.59 -9.91 -64.18
N ALA A 27 -9.90 -11.19 -64.41
CA ALA A 27 -10.70 -11.99 -63.49
C ALA A 27 -9.97 -12.19 -62.14
N GLU A 28 -8.67 -12.44 -62.16
CA GLU A 28 -7.85 -12.62 -60.97
C GLU A 28 -7.70 -11.33 -60.16
N ASN A 29 -7.47 -10.20 -60.83
CA ASN A 29 -7.46 -8.87 -60.18
C ASN A 29 -8.76 -8.55 -59.45
N ASN A 30 -9.91 -8.93 -60.02
CA ASN A 30 -11.19 -8.74 -59.37
C ASN A 30 -11.33 -9.60 -58.09
N LYS A 31 -10.80 -10.83 -58.10
CA LYS A 31 -10.78 -11.70 -56.91
C LYS A 31 -9.89 -11.12 -55.80
N ILE A 32 -8.67 -10.70 -56.15
CA ILE A 32 -7.72 -10.07 -55.22
C ILE A 32 -8.34 -8.81 -54.60
N LYS A 33 -9.03 -8.00 -55.40
CA LYS A 33 -9.70 -6.79 -54.89
C LYS A 33 -10.78 -7.13 -53.85
N ALA A 34 -11.61 -8.14 -54.11
CA ALA A 34 -12.64 -8.59 -53.17
C ALA A 34 -12.04 -9.16 -51.88
N GLU A 35 -10.93 -9.88 -51.97
CA GLU A 35 -10.22 -10.41 -50.79
C GLU A 35 -9.57 -9.29 -49.96
N ASN A 36 -8.96 -8.30 -50.61
CA ASN A 36 -8.43 -7.10 -49.95
C ASN A 36 -9.52 -6.33 -49.19
N ASP A 37 -10.72 -6.23 -49.76
CA ASP A 37 -11.85 -5.59 -49.06
C ASP A 37 -12.26 -6.35 -47.80
N LYS A 38 -12.26 -7.69 -47.83
CA LYS A 38 -12.51 -8.52 -46.63
C LYS A 38 -11.43 -8.33 -45.57
N ILE A 39 -10.16 -8.40 -45.96
CA ILE A 39 -9.01 -8.21 -45.05
C ILE A 39 -9.07 -6.82 -44.41
N ARG A 40 -9.50 -5.79 -45.15
CA ARG A 40 -9.67 -4.44 -44.61
C ARG A 40 -10.73 -4.39 -43.52
N VAL A 41 -11.88 -5.05 -43.71
CA VAL A 41 -12.93 -5.15 -42.70
C VAL A 41 -12.44 -5.89 -41.44
N GLU A 42 -11.82 -7.06 -41.61
CA GLU A 42 -11.27 -7.83 -40.48
C GLU A 42 -10.22 -7.04 -39.69
N ASN A 43 -9.35 -6.30 -40.37
CA ASN A 43 -8.38 -5.42 -39.70
C ASN A 43 -9.02 -4.32 -38.87
N THR A 44 -10.15 -3.75 -39.32
CA THR A 44 -10.88 -2.76 -38.51
C THR A 44 -11.49 -3.39 -37.27
N GLU A 45 -12.01 -4.62 -37.37
CA GLU A 45 -12.56 -5.35 -36.23
C GLU A 45 -11.46 -5.73 -35.22
N LEU A 46 -10.32 -6.21 -35.70
CA LEU A 46 -9.18 -6.56 -34.83
C LEU A 46 -8.66 -5.34 -34.08
N LYS A 47 -8.53 -4.18 -34.73
CA LYS A 47 -8.17 -2.92 -34.06
C LYS A 47 -9.15 -2.56 -32.94
N ALA A 48 -10.46 -2.72 -33.17
CA ALA A 48 -11.47 -2.47 -32.15
C ALA A 48 -11.38 -3.48 -30.97
N ARG A 49 -11.04 -4.74 -31.24
CA ARG A 49 -10.82 -5.77 -30.20
C ARG A 49 -9.57 -5.49 -29.37
N ILE A 50 -8.49 -5.03 -30.01
CA ILE A 50 -7.24 -4.65 -29.32
C ILE A 50 -7.50 -3.51 -28.34
N ALA A 51 -8.15 -2.43 -28.77
CA ALA A 51 -8.47 -1.30 -27.89
C ALA A 51 -9.27 -1.72 -26.63
N LYS A 52 -10.27 -2.60 -26.80
CA LYS A 52 -11.05 -3.15 -25.67
C LYS A 52 -10.21 -3.99 -24.70
N LEU A 53 -9.17 -4.67 -25.19
CA LEU A 53 -8.28 -5.46 -24.35
C LEU A 53 -7.30 -4.59 -23.57
N GLU A 54 -6.78 -3.52 -24.18
CA GLU A 54 -5.92 -2.53 -23.53
C GLU A 54 -6.64 -1.83 -22.36
N ASP A 55 -7.91 -1.47 -22.53
CA ASP A 55 -8.75 -0.92 -21.45
C ASP A 55 -8.87 -1.88 -20.26
N LYS A 56 -9.14 -3.17 -20.53
CA LYS A 56 -9.23 -4.20 -19.49
C LYS A 56 -7.91 -4.41 -18.77
N GLN A 57 -6.80 -4.37 -19.50
CA GLN A 57 -5.47 -4.51 -18.92
C GLN A 57 -5.17 -3.34 -17.97
N THR A 58 -5.51 -2.12 -18.36
CA THR A 58 -5.37 -0.92 -17.53
C THR A 58 -6.19 -1.02 -16.24
N GLN A 59 -7.45 -1.50 -16.33
CA GLN A 59 -8.29 -1.74 -15.15
C GLN A 59 -7.68 -2.77 -14.19
N ASN A 60 -7.14 -3.87 -14.71
CA ASN A 60 -6.52 -4.92 -13.88
C ASN A 60 -5.31 -4.40 -13.09
N GLU A 61 -4.49 -3.54 -13.68
CA GLU A 61 -3.35 -2.94 -12.98
C GLU A 61 -3.80 -1.99 -11.85
N LEU A 62 -4.85 -1.19 -12.08
CA LEU A 62 -5.45 -0.37 -11.02
C LEU A 62 -5.99 -1.21 -9.86
N ILE A 63 -6.67 -2.32 -10.15
CA ILE A 63 -7.18 -3.25 -9.13
C ILE A 63 -6.04 -3.85 -8.31
N LYS A 64 -4.94 -4.28 -8.95
CA LYS A 64 -3.76 -4.80 -8.24
C LYS A 64 -3.15 -3.76 -7.30
N ASN A 65 -3.03 -2.52 -7.75
CA ASN A 65 -2.49 -1.42 -6.95
C ASN A 65 -3.39 -1.13 -5.73
N LEU A 66 -4.71 -1.08 -5.93
CA LEU A 66 -5.66 -0.92 -4.83
C LEU A 66 -5.61 -2.08 -3.84
N LEU A 67 -5.52 -3.33 -4.34
CA LEU A 67 -5.40 -4.51 -3.47
C LEU A 67 -4.12 -4.45 -2.62
N SER A 68 -3.00 -4.00 -3.20
CA SER A 68 -1.75 -3.80 -2.49
C SER A 68 -1.89 -2.75 -1.38
N ALA A 69 -2.51 -1.61 -1.67
CA ALA A 69 -2.77 -0.56 -0.68
C ALA A 69 -3.73 -1.03 0.43
N CYS A 70 -4.77 -1.81 0.10
CA CYS A 70 -5.66 -2.38 1.10
C CYS A 70 -4.94 -3.35 2.04
N LYS A 71 -4.04 -4.20 1.51
CA LYS A 71 -3.25 -5.13 2.34
C LYS A 71 -2.40 -4.39 3.36
N SER A 72 -1.74 -3.30 2.97
CA SER A 72 -0.92 -2.52 3.91
C SER A 72 -1.79 -1.91 5.01
N ILE A 73 -2.93 -1.31 4.66
CA ILE A 73 -3.85 -0.72 5.63
C ILE A 73 -4.38 -1.76 6.62
N VAL A 74 -4.76 -2.95 6.14
CA VAL A 74 -5.25 -4.03 7.00
C VAL A 74 -4.18 -4.47 7.99
N LEU A 75 -2.92 -4.63 7.54
CA LEU A 75 -1.81 -4.97 8.44
C LEU A 75 -1.65 -3.92 9.55
N TYR A 76 -1.59 -2.62 9.19
CA TYR A 76 -1.52 -1.55 10.18
C TYR A 76 -2.71 -1.53 11.15
N ALA A 77 -3.92 -1.78 10.66
CA ALA A 77 -5.12 -1.81 11.50
C ALA A 77 -5.11 -3.00 12.47
N MET A 78 -4.63 -4.17 12.03
CA MET A 78 -4.49 -5.36 12.87
C MET A 78 -3.42 -5.16 13.95
N ASP A 79 -2.28 -4.59 13.60
CA ASP A 79 -1.23 -4.25 14.55
C ASP A 79 -1.73 -3.26 15.60
N TYR A 80 -2.44 -2.21 15.15
CA TYR A 80 -3.06 -1.23 16.06
C TYR A 80 -4.09 -1.87 17.00
N PHE A 81 -4.94 -2.76 16.48
CA PHE A 81 -5.96 -3.45 17.28
C PHE A 81 -5.33 -4.43 18.28
N ALA A 82 -4.31 -5.18 17.86
CA ALA A 82 -3.55 -6.09 18.72
C ALA A 82 -2.88 -5.33 19.87
N CYS A 83 -2.24 -4.19 19.57
CA CYS A 83 -1.65 -3.29 20.59
C CYS A 83 -2.71 -2.84 21.60
N LYS A 84 -3.87 -2.38 21.11
CA LYS A 84 -4.96 -1.90 21.95
C LYS A 84 -5.55 -3.00 22.84
N LEU A 85 -5.69 -4.22 22.32
CA LEU A 85 -6.18 -5.37 23.07
C LEU A 85 -5.17 -5.84 24.13
N PHE A 86 -3.88 -5.85 23.78
CA PHE A 86 -2.80 -6.24 24.67
C PHE A 86 -2.67 -5.29 25.87
N LEU A 87 -2.74 -3.97 25.62
CA LEU A 87 -2.77 -2.93 26.66
C LEU A 87 -3.99 -3.03 27.60
N ARG A 88 -5.10 -3.62 27.15
CA ARG A 88 -6.30 -3.84 27.98
C ARG A 88 -6.21 -5.11 28.84
N LYS A 89 -5.52 -6.16 28.39
CA LYS A 89 -5.52 -7.49 29.04
C LYS A 89 -4.33 -7.75 29.95
N THR A 90 -3.17 -7.11 29.73
CA THR A 90 -1.98 -7.35 30.56
C THR A 90 -1.78 -6.23 31.58
N ILE A 91 -1.56 -6.63 32.84
CA ILE A 91 -1.11 -5.74 33.92
C ILE A 91 0.19 -5.07 33.42
N PRO A 92 0.26 -3.72 33.35
CA PRO A 92 1.37 -2.96 32.76
C PRO A 92 2.78 -3.36 33.27
N ASN A 93 2.85 -4.00 34.45
CA ASN A 93 4.09 -4.50 35.07
C ASN A 93 4.81 -5.61 34.28
N LYS A 94 4.15 -6.33 33.36
CA LYS A 94 4.78 -7.42 32.58
C LYS A 94 5.24 -7.01 31.17
N MET A 95 4.91 -5.80 30.73
CA MET A 95 5.20 -5.32 29.36
C MET A 95 6.63 -4.81 29.15
N PHE A 96 7.27 -4.35 30.20
CA PHE A 96 8.60 -3.76 30.09
C PHE A 96 9.70 -4.81 30.28
N TYR A 97 10.77 -4.67 29.52
CA TYR A 97 11.97 -5.48 29.66
C TYR A 97 12.47 -5.53 31.13
N SER A 98 12.96 -6.69 31.58
CA SER A 98 13.36 -6.94 32.98
C SER A 98 14.29 -5.86 33.56
N ASN A 99 15.11 -5.23 32.71
CA ASN A 99 16.01 -4.17 33.12
C ASN A 99 15.32 -2.89 33.64
N TYR A 100 14.06 -2.63 33.27
CA TYR A 100 13.30 -1.48 33.78
C TYR A 100 12.50 -1.80 35.05
N LYS A 101 12.49 -3.07 35.47
CA LYS A 101 11.72 -3.55 36.63
C LYS A 101 11.99 -2.71 37.89
N HIS A 102 13.26 -2.38 38.15
CA HIS A 102 13.67 -1.56 39.29
C HIS A 102 13.10 -0.12 39.30
N ILE A 103 12.74 0.42 38.12
CA ILE A 103 12.11 1.75 37.97
C ILE A 103 10.58 1.62 38.05
N ILE A 104 10.04 0.55 37.45
CA ILE A 104 8.60 0.29 37.34
C ILE A 104 8.00 -0.10 38.69
N ASP A 105 8.71 -0.92 39.47
CA ASP A 105 8.27 -1.34 40.81
C ASP A 105 8.14 -0.15 41.78
N ARG A 106 8.74 1.00 41.46
CA ARG A 106 8.63 2.26 42.23
C ARG A 106 7.48 3.17 41.78
N LEU A 107 6.81 2.86 40.67
CA LEU A 107 5.70 3.64 40.11
C LEU A 107 4.36 2.98 40.44
N SER A 108 3.32 3.79 40.66
CA SER A 108 1.96 3.26 40.82
C SER A 108 1.42 2.76 39.47
N GLU A 109 0.56 1.73 39.51
CA GLU A 109 0.00 1.10 38.33
C GLU A 109 -0.71 2.08 37.37
N SER A 110 -1.42 3.07 37.92
CA SER A 110 -2.06 4.15 37.18
C SER A 110 -1.07 5.04 36.39
N LEU A 111 0.13 5.24 36.92
CA LEU A 111 1.18 6.01 36.26
C LEU A 111 1.85 5.20 35.16
N ILE A 112 2.08 3.91 35.42
CA ILE A 112 2.67 3.00 34.43
C ILE A 112 1.76 2.94 33.21
N LYS A 113 0.44 2.79 33.41
CA LYS A 113 -0.55 2.84 32.33
C LYS A 113 -0.47 4.12 31.50
N ARG A 114 -0.45 5.28 32.17
CA ARG A 114 -0.35 6.60 31.51
C ARG A 114 0.97 6.77 30.76
N VAL A 115 2.05 6.22 31.29
CA VAL A 115 3.38 6.26 30.68
C VAL A 115 3.45 5.37 29.44
N CYS A 116 2.91 4.16 29.49
CA CYS A 116 2.76 3.28 28.32
C CYS A 116 1.95 3.96 27.22
N GLU A 117 0.79 4.51 27.56
CA GLU A 117 -0.07 5.24 26.62
C GLU A 117 0.68 6.42 25.97
N ARG A 118 1.45 7.18 26.76
CA ARG A 118 2.26 8.29 26.23
C ARG A 118 3.41 7.82 25.35
N LEU A 119 4.10 6.74 25.69
CA LEU A 119 5.23 6.22 24.90
C LEU A 119 4.76 5.68 23.55
N LEU A 120 3.60 5.02 23.52
CA LEU A 120 3.02 4.41 22.32
C LEU A 120 2.29 5.43 21.44
N HIS A 121 1.72 6.49 22.02
CA HIS A 121 0.84 7.42 21.31
C HIS A 121 1.34 8.88 21.34
N HIS A 122 2.62 9.13 21.60
CA HIS A 122 3.16 10.49 21.50
C HIS A 122 3.13 10.96 20.04
N SER A 123 2.35 12.00 19.75
CA SER A 123 2.09 12.50 18.40
C SER A 123 3.33 12.94 17.62
N LYS A 124 4.44 13.22 18.30
CA LYS A 124 5.68 13.70 17.66
C LYS A 124 6.68 12.58 17.31
N ASP A 125 6.64 11.45 18.03
CA ASP A 125 7.63 10.36 17.87
C ASP A 125 7.19 9.13 18.69
N PRO A 126 6.26 8.31 18.18
CA PRO A 126 5.79 7.11 18.87
C PRO A 126 6.91 6.05 18.91
N VAL A 127 7.11 5.44 20.06
CA VAL A 127 8.11 4.36 20.20
C VAL A 127 7.51 3.06 19.64
N PRO A 128 8.18 2.38 18.68
CA PRO A 128 7.73 1.10 18.15
C PRO A 128 7.58 0.07 19.28
N LEU A 129 6.55 -0.78 19.20
CA LEU A 129 6.22 -1.72 20.26
C LEU A 129 7.39 -2.69 20.54
N GLU A 130 8.10 -3.10 19.50
CA GLU A 130 9.29 -3.97 19.53
C GLU A 130 10.42 -3.33 20.34
N SER A 131 10.53 -2.00 20.31
CA SER A 131 11.53 -1.25 21.06
C SER A 131 11.22 -1.16 22.55
N ILE A 132 9.95 -1.33 22.95
CA ILE A 132 9.52 -1.40 24.36
C ILE A 132 9.92 -2.75 24.97
N PHE A 133 9.93 -3.80 24.15
CA PHE A 133 10.46 -5.11 24.50
C PHE A 133 12.00 -5.18 24.42
N GLY A 134 12.66 -4.15 23.88
CA GLY A 134 14.11 -4.03 23.75
C GLY A 134 14.77 -3.05 24.74
N LYS A 135 16.11 -3.04 24.76
CA LYS A 135 16.89 -2.03 25.49
C LYS A 135 16.93 -0.74 24.67
N SER A 136 16.35 0.34 25.19
CA SER A 136 16.31 1.65 24.55
C SER A 136 16.67 2.72 25.56
N LYS A 137 17.81 3.39 25.34
CA LYS A 137 18.28 4.51 26.18
C LYS A 137 17.26 5.64 26.27
N ARG A 138 16.48 5.84 25.20
CA ARG A 138 15.42 6.85 25.12
C ARG A 138 14.25 6.51 26.06
N ILE A 139 13.80 5.26 26.05
CA ILE A 139 12.74 4.77 26.95
C ILE A 139 13.22 4.86 28.41
N GLU A 140 14.44 4.41 28.69
CA GLU A 140 15.01 4.46 30.03
C GLU A 140 15.08 5.88 30.60
N SER A 141 15.61 6.83 29.81
CA SER A 141 15.72 8.24 30.20
C SER A 141 14.36 8.85 30.51
N TYR A 142 13.35 8.58 29.67
CA TYR A 142 11.99 9.05 29.87
C TYR A 142 11.35 8.48 31.14
N LEU A 143 11.55 7.19 31.41
CA LEU A 143 11.05 6.54 32.64
C LEU A 143 11.70 7.13 33.89
N ARG A 144 13.03 7.32 33.90
CA ARG A 144 13.75 7.95 35.01
C ARG A 144 13.30 9.38 35.26
N HIS A 145 13.11 10.17 34.20
CA HIS A 145 12.59 11.52 34.30
C HIS A 145 11.19 11.55 34.91
N THR A 146 10.30 10.67 34.44
CA THR A 146 8.92 10.58 34.94
C THR A 146 8.86 10.17 36.41
N LEU A 147 9.69 9.20 36.82
CA LEU A 147 9.82 8.80 38.23
C LEU A 147 10.29 9.97 39.10
N LYS A 148 11.32 10.70 38.66
CA LYS A 148 11.84 11.87 39.39
C LYS A 148 10.78 12.96 39.56
N VAL A 149 10.00 13.26 38.53
CA VAL A 149 8.90 14.23 38.62
C VAL A 149 7.83 13.77 39.62
N TYR A 150 7.51 12.49 39.63
CA TYR A 150 6.52 11.93 40.55
C TYR A 150 6.99 11.94 42.01
N GLU A 151 8.22 11.50 42.29
CA GLU A 151 8.82 11.54 43.63
C GLU A 151 8.87 12.98 44.16
N ASN A 152 9.25 13.95 43.33
CA ASN A 152 9.24 15.37 43.68
C ASN A 152 7.83 15.89 44.02
N SER A 153 6.81 15.46 43.28
CA SER A 153 5.42 15.80 43.56
C SER A 153 4.94 15.20 44.87
N LEU A 154 5.30 13.96 45.18
CA LEU A 154 4.96 13.31 46.45
C LEU A 154 5.61 14.02 47.64
N ASN A 155 6.88 14.37 47.51
CA ASN A 155 7.61 15.09 48.55
C ASN A 155 6.98 16.46 48.82
N ARG A 156 6.61 17.20 47.77
CA ARG A 156 5.86 18.47 47.90
C ARG A 156 4.51 18.29 48.60
N LYS A 157 3.79 17.20 48.30
CA LYS A 157 2.51 16.90 48.97
C LYS A 157 2.72 16.63 50.46
N LYS A 158 3.68 15.78 50.83
CA LYS A 158 4.02 15.48 52.24
C LYS A 158 4.39 16.75 53.02
N CYS A 159 5.18 17.65 52.44
CA CYS A 159 5.52 18.93 53.07
C CYS A 159 4.30 19.83 53.32
N LYS A 160 3.31 19.81 52.43
CA LYS A 160 2.06 20.58 52.61
C LYS A 160 1.19 19.98 53.71
N THR A 161 1.08 18.65 53.80
CA THR A 161 0.27 17.98 54.83
C THR A 161 0.83 18.24 56.23
N MET A 162 2.15 18.12 56.42
CA MET A 162 2.80 18.42 57.71
C MET A 162 2.67 19.89 58.12
N ALA A 163 2.62 20.82 57.16
CA ALA A 163 2.37 22.24 57.44
C ALA A 163 0.92 22.49 57.87
N GLN A 164 -0.05 21.77 57.29
CA GLN A 164 -1.46 21.87 57.65
C GLN A 164 -1.77 21.25 59.02
N GLU A 165 -1.18 20.08 59.34
CA GLU A 165 -1.32 19.44 60.66
C GLU A 165 -0.77 20.33 61.79
N LYS A 166 0.41 20.95 61.60
CA LYS A 166 0.97 21.92 62.57
C LYS A 166 0.08 23.15 62.78
N ILE A 167 -0.66 23.59 61.76
CA ILE A 167 -1.60 24.71 61.85
C ILE A 167 -2.92 24.30 62.52
N VAL A 168 -3.32 23.03 62.42
CA VAL A 168 -4.53 22.50 63.08
C VAL A 168 -4.27 22.22 64.56
N GLU A 169 -3.09 21.72 64.91
CA GLU A 169 -2.69 21.38 66.29
C GLU A 169 -2.40 22.62 67.17
N SER A 170 -2.14 23.78 66.56
CA SER A 170 -1.93 25.06 67.25
C SER A 170 -3.20 25.90 67.44
N ARG A 171 -4.38 25.41 67.06
CA ARG A 171 -5.65 26.11 67.31
C ARG A 171 -6.15 25.81 68.72
N PRO A 172 -6.39 26.82 69.58
CA PRO A 172 -6.94 26.57 70.91
C PRO A 172 -8.34 25.99 70.78
N LYS A 173 -8.56 24.84 71.43
CA LYS A 173 -9.90 24.24 71.56
C LYS A 173 -10.74 25.18 72.43
N LYS A 174 -11.78 25.78 71.85
CA LYS A 174 -12.84 26.47 72.59
C LYS A 174 -13.76 25.44 73.24
#